data_AF-A0A0S8KS61-F1
#
_entry.id   AF-A0A0S8KS61-F1
#
_cell.length_a   1.000
_cell.length_b   1.000
_cell.length_c   1.000
_cell.angle_alpha   90.00
_cell.angle_beta   90.00
_cell.angle_gamma   90.00
#
_symmetry.space_group_name_H-M   'P 1'
#
loop_
_entity.id
_entity.type
_entity.pdbx_description
1 polymer ?
#
loop_
_entity_poly.entity_id
_entity_poly.type
_entity_poly.pdbx_seq_one_letter_code
_entity_poly.pdbx_strand_id
1 'polypeptide(L)'
;MKKENIEEILENMGSEGVPADVHKIAEDVFGDFTKTLPPRRQHVLREYIMNSKITKLAAAAAIIIAVFAGLHFVGSPFGATVTFAEVIEPILNARTVVFDFVVGSDETGPVMHDIVVGNRIRRTFSNIDTILIIDLDNAKMLTLDPKSKGAAYVDIQGPLQEGTRSLLELVRNAVTDMEGIPVQELGQRNIDGRKAIGFQAKNPHVELTIWADPETAMPIRIKLLLGQSLYILKNIQFNVAVDESLVSMDPPAGYTVSDKEFDMSQFSEQDFTTMLRLWVEHLLDGNFPKSLNLEDTMKLTPQIGEKIDQLDISEEQKMQLGMTCGRGLVFFQQLEPSGATWHYAGAGVKLGEADKAIFWYLPKDSQTYRVIYGDLTVKDIAPEDLPK
;
A
#
# COMPACT_ATOMS: atom_id res chain seq x y z
N MET A 1 -31.50 -6.34 13.90
CA MET A 1 -32.16 -7.07 12.79
C MET A 1 -32.69 -8.40 13.34
N LYS A 2 -33.76 -8.98 12.80
CA LYS A 2 -34.24 -10.33 13.19
C LYS A 2 -33.19 -11.37 12.81
N LYS A 3 -33.00 -12.36 13.68
CA LYS A 3 -32.01 -13.46 13.63
C LYS A 3 -31.92 -14.18 12.28
N GLU A 4 -33.01 -14.15 11.50
CA GLU A 4 -33.21 -14.87 10.24
C GLU A 4 -32.26 -14.41 9.09
N ASN A 5 -31.77 -13.16 9.07
CA ASN A 5 -30.94 -12.66 7.96
C ASN A 5 -29.43 -13.01 8.06
N ILE A 6 -28.93 -13.39 9.24
CA ILE A 6 -27.50 -13.70 9.43
C ILE A 6 -27.21 -15.18 9.12
N GLU A 7 -28.17 -16.07 9.40
CA GLU A 7 -28.02 -17.51 9.11
C GLU A 7 -28.01 -17.79 7.59
N GLU A 8 -28.81 -17.04 6.80
CA GLU A 8 -28.85 -17.16 5.33
C GLU A 8 -27.54 -16.71 4.64
N ILE A 9 -26.83 -15.74 5.21
CA ILE A 9 -25.51 -15.30 4.72
C ILE A 9 -24.45 -16.38 4.96
N LEU A 10 -24.56 -17.13 6.07
CA LEU A 10 -23.60 -18.15 6.45
C LEU A 10 -23.80 -19.48 5.68
N GLU A 11 -25.04 -19.83 5.30
CA GLU A 11 -25.34 -21.07 4.58
C GLU A 11 -24.87 -21.09 3.12
N ASN A 12 -24.71 -19.93 2.48
CA ASN A 12 -24.31 -19.82 1.06
C ASN A 12 -22.78 -19.86 0.80
N MET A 13 -21.94 -20.00 1.84
CA MET A 13 -20.46 -19.95 1.74
C MET A 13 -19.80 -21.29 1.36
N GLY A 14 -20.58 -22.35 1.08
CA GLY A 14 -20.10 -23.74 1.11
C GLY A 14 -20.00 -24.50 -0.21
N SER A 15 -20.29 -23.90 -1.37
CA SER A 15 -20.32 -24.67 -2.62
C SER A 15 -19.81 -23.89 -3.83
N GLU A 16 -18.54 -24.08 -4.18
CA GLU A 16 -18.11 -24.39 -5.56
C GLU A 16 -16.58 -24.63 -5.60
N GLY A 17 -16.18 -25.68 -6.31
CA GLY A 17 -14.78 -26.10 -6.43
C GLY A 17 -14.05 -25.41 -7.58
N VAL A 18 -12.77 -25.12 -7.39
CA VAL A 18 -11.88 -24.47 -8.38
C VAL A 18 -11.65 -25.39 -9.60
N PRO A 19 -11.86 -24.90 -10.85
CA PRO A 19 -11.64 -25.69 -12.07
C PRO A 19 -10.15 -26.01 -12.36
N ALA A 20 -9.88 -27.23 -12.85
CA ALA A 20 -8.54 -27.80 -13.06
C ALA A 20 -7.71 -27.14 -14.19
N ASP A 21 -8.34 -26.28 -14.99
CA ASP A 21 -7.82 -25.58 -16.16
C ASP A 21 -6.90 -24.41 -15.80
N VAL A 22 -6.95 -23.92 -14.56
CA VAL A 22 -6.06 -22.85 -14.06
C VAL A 22 -4.62 -23.32 -13.89
N HIS A 23 -4.39 -24.59 -13.52
CA HIS A 23 -3.04 -25.13 -13.33
C HIS A 23 -2.26 -25.31 -14.63
N LYS A 24 -2.93 -25.53 -15.76
CA LYS A 24 -2.27 -25.76 -17.05
C LYS A 24 -1.78 -24.47 -17.71
N ILE A 25 -2.45 -23.35 -17.43
CA ILE A 25 -2.12 -22.02 -17.98
C ILE A 25 -0.81 -21.48 -17.38
N ALA A 26 -0.50 -21.83 -16.12
CA ALA A 26 0.74 -21.41 -15.47
C ALA A 26 2.01 -22.05 -16.07
N GLU A 27 1.94 -23.28 -16.58
CA GLU A 27 3.10 -23.97 -17.17
C GLU A 27 3.38 -23.50 -18.61
N ASP A 28 2.35 -23.22 -19.41
CA ASP A 28 2.51 -22.82 -20.81
C ASP A 28 3.08 -21.38 -20.96
N VAL A 29 2.81 -20.49 -20.00
CA VAL A 29 3.27 -19.09 -20.03
C VAL A 29 4.77 -18.93 -19.72
N PHE A 30 5.37 -19.84 -18.93
CA PHE A 30 6.81 -19.80 -18.63
C PHE A 30 7.68 -20.40 -19.75
N GLY A 31 7.14 -21.29 -20.59
CA GLY A 31 7.89 -21.94 -21.67
C GLY A 31 8.20 -21.03 -22.85
N ASP A 32 7.31 -20.10 -23.18
CA ASP A 32 7.41 -19.30 -24.41
C ASP A 32 8.30 -18.06 -24.30
N PHE A 33 8.65 -17.62 -23.09
CA PHE A 33 9.48 -16.44 -22.88
C PHE A 33 10.97 -16.65 -23.22
N THR A 34 11.42 -17.90 -23.42
CA THR A 34 12.83 -18.22 -23.67
C THR A 34 13.21 -18.38 -25.15
N LYS A 35 12.24 -18.28 -26.09
CA LYS A 35 12.47 -18.62 -27.51
C LYS A 35 12.64 -17.44 -28.47
N THR A 36 12.65 -16.19 -28.01
CA THR A 36 12.67 -15.03 -28.92
C THR A 36 13.83 -14.05 -28.65
N LEU A 37 15.06 -14.49 -28.92
CA LEU A 37 16.19 -13.59 -29.18
C LEU A 37 16.99 -14.06 -30.42
N PRO A 38 17.29 -13.18 -31.41
CA PRO A 38 18.03 -13.57 -32.61
C PRO A 38 19.56 -13.52 -32.40
N PRO A 39 20.36 -14.28 -33.19
CA PRO A 39 21.79 -14.40 -32.98
C PRO A 39 22.57 -13.28 -33.70
N ARG A 40 23.56 -12.69 -33.03
CA ARG A 40 24.45 -11.66 -33.60
C ARG A 40 25.72 -12.32 -34.17
N ARG A 41 25.84 -12.36 -35.50
CA ARG A 41 27.07 -12.77 -36.22
C ARG A 41 28.14 -11.68 -36.19
N GLN A 42 29.39 -12.07 -35.95
CA GLN A 42 30.60 -11.30 -36.26
C GLN A 42 31.01 -11.52 -37.73
N HIS A 43 31.61 -10.51 -38.36
CA HIS A 43 32.76 -10.68 -39.25
C HIS A 43 33.59 -9.38 -39.33
N VAL A 44 34.84 -9.55 -39.75
CA VAL A 44 36.06 -8.86 -39.27
C VAL A 44 36.73 -8.05 -40.40
N LEU A 45 37.42 -6.95 -40.02
CA LEU A 45 38.65 -6.32 -40.57
C LEU A 45 38.73 -5.73 -42.01
N ARG A 46 39.00 -4.41 -42.06
CA ARG A 46 40.12 -3.67 -42.74
C ARG A 46 39.75 -2.17 -42.84
N GLU A 47 40.59 -1.15 -42.62
CA GLU A 47 42.03 -1.01 -42.36
C GLU A 47 42.30 0.46 -41.89
N TYR A 48 43.15 0.62 -40.85
CA TYR A 48 44.28 1.58 -40.69
C TYR A 48 44.09 3.10 -40.94
N ILE A 49 44.52 4.10 -40.16
CA ILE A 49 45.24 4.40 -38.88
C ILE A 49 44.84 5.88 -38.66
N MET A 50 44.21 6.37 -37.58
CA MET A 50 44.79 6.77 -36.28
C MET A 50 43.62 7.44 -35.51
N ASN A 51 43.09 6.88 -34.40
CA ASN A 51 42.11 7.57 -33.53
C ASN A 51 41.81 6.74 -32.26
N SER A 52 42.52 7.02 -31.17
CA SER A 52 42.17 6.47 -29.85
C SER A 52 41.08 7.33 -29.20
N LYS A 53 39.87 6.76 -29.04
CA LYS A 53 38.73 7.42 -28.35
C LYS A 53 38.90 7.49 -26.83
N ILE A 54 39.89 6.80 -26.26
CA ILE A 54 40.08 6.67 -24.81
C ILE A 54 40.69 7.95 -24.22
N THR A 55 41.61 8.61 -24.92
CA THR A 55 42.21 9.88 -24.45
C THR A 55 41.27 11.08 -24.61
N LYS A 56 40.33 11.06 -25.56
CA LYS A 56 39.29 12.10 -25.70
C LYS A 56 38.19 11.98 -24.65
N LEU A 57 37.83 10.76 -24.22
CA LEU A 57 36.89 10.54 -23.12
C LEU A 57 37.50 10.89 -21.76
N ALA A 58 38.80 10.61 -21.54
CA ALA A 58 39.49 11.01 -20.31
C ALA A 58 39.63 12.53 -20.16
N ALA A 59 39.88 13.26 -21.25
CA ALA A 59 39.94 14.72 -21.23
C ALA A 59 38.54 15.37 -21.05
N ALA A 60 37.49 14.83 -21.67
CA ALA A 60 36.13 15.34 -21.48
C ALA A 60 35.57 15.02 -20.09
N ALA A 61 35.84 13.84 -19.54
CA ALA A 61 35.46 13.47 -18.18
C ALA A 61 36.23 14.29 -17.12
N ALA A 62 37.52 14.56 -17.33
CA ALA A 62 38.30 15.42 -16.43
C ALA A 62 37.83 16.88 -16.46
N ILE A 63 37.38 17.39 -17.61
CA ILE A 63 36.80 18.74 -17.72
C ILE A 63 35.41 18.80 -17.06
N ILE A 64 34.57 17.78 -17.22
CA ILE A 64 33.27 17.70 -16.53
C ILE A 64 33.47 17.59 -15.01
N ILE A 65 34.38 16.72 -14.54
CA ILE A 65 34.69 16.59 -13.10
C ILE A 65 35.33 17.87 -12.55
N ALA A 66 36.19 18.56 -13.32
CA ALA A 66 36.76 19.84 -12.89
C ALA A 66 35.74 21.00 -12.92
N VAL A 67 34.73 20.95 -13.80
CA VAL A 67 33.61 21.91 -13.81
C VAL A 67 32.64 21.63 -12.66
N PHE A 68 32.34 20.37 -12.34
CA PHE A 68 31.54 20.00 -11.15
C PHE A 68 32.28 20.28 -9.84
N ALA A 69 33.59 19.99 -9.75
CA ALA A 69 34.42 20.32 -8.58
C ALA A 69 34.67 21.84 -8.47
N GLY A 70 34.76 22.55 -9.60
CA GLY A 70 34.88 24.01 -9.65
C GLY A 70 33.59 24.73 -9.27
N LEU A 71 32.42 24.17 -9.64
CA LEU A 71 31.10 24.64 -9.18
C LEU A 71 30.84 24.29 -7.71
N HIS A 72 31.46 23.23 -7.18
CA HIS A 72 31.40 22.90 -5.75
C HIS A 72 32.23 23.87 -4.87
N PHE A 73 33.13 24.68 -5.45
CA PHE A 73 34.03 25.56 -4.69
C PHE A 73 33.87 27.07 -4.95
N VAL A 74 32.96 27.48 -5.85
CA VAL A 74 32.71 28.91 -6.14
C VAL A 74 31.25 29.25 -5.87
N GLY A 75 30.96 29.56 -4.59
CA GLY A 75 29.88 30.48 -4.21
C GLY A 75 28.61 29.90 -3.59
N SER A 76 28.69 29.45 -2.34
CA SER A 76 27.61 29.64 -1.37
C SER A 76 28.19 30.29 -0.11
N PRO A 77 27.65 31.44 0.39
CA PRO A 77 28.08 32.04 1.65
C PRO A 77 27.65 31.26 2.90
N PHE A 78 26.97 30.13 2.72
CA PHE A 78 26.47 29.27 3.79
C PHE A 78 27.13 27.90 3.65
N GLY A 79 27.66 27.37 4.77
CA GLY A 79 28.47 26.16 4.85
C GLY A 79 27.84 24.92 4.18
N ALA A 80 28.65 23.86 4.06
CA ALA A 80 28.35 22.60 3.36
C ALA A 80 26.84 22.30 3.24
N THR A 81 26.31 22.43 2.03
CA THR A 81 24.89 22.21 1.73
C THR A 81 24.62 20.71 1.69
N VAL A 82 23.81 20.21 2.63
CA VAL A 82 23.20 18.87 2.57
C VAL A 82 22.67 18.61 1.17
N THR A 83 22.97 17.43 0.62
CA THR A 83 22.58 17.01 -0.73
C THR A 83 21.42 16.02 -0.70
N PHE A 84 20.71 15.89 -1.82
CA PHE A 84 19.65 14.89 -1.94
C PHE A 84 20.16 13.46 -1.71
N ALA A 85 21.37 13.14 -2.17
CA ALA A 85 21.98 11.82 -2.01
C ALA A 85 22.19 11.46 -0.52
N GLU A 86 22.70 12.40 0.28
CA GLU A 86 22.87 12.21 1.73
C GLU A 86 21.51 12.02 2.43
N VAL A 87 20.47 12.69 1.95
CA VAL A 87 19.11 12.59 2.52
C VAL A 87 18.45 11.23 2.26
N ILE A 88 18.67 10.64 1.09
CA ILE A 88 18.06 9.34 0.75
C ILE A 88 18.84 8.14 1.28
N GLU A 89 20.13 8.31 1.60
CA GLU A 89 20.98 7.25 2.13
C GLU A 89 20.37 6.49 3.33
N PRO A 90 19.86 7.14 4.39
CA PRO A 90 19.26 6.42 5.52
C PRO A 90 17.98 5.67 5.13
N ILE A 91 17.20 6.16 4.17
CA ILE A 91 15.99 5.51 3.67
C ILE A 91 16.34 4.16 3.02
N LEU A 92 17.41 4.16 2.21
CA LEU A 92 17.84 2.98 1.45
C LEU A 92 18.53 1.94 2.32
N ASN A 93 19.27 2.35 3.36
CA ASN A 93 20.16 1.46 4.10
C ASN A 93 19.71 1.10 5.53
N ALA A 94 18.63 1.70 6.03
CA ALA A 94 18.19 1.45 7.40
C ALA A 94 17.77 -0.01 7.64
N ARG A 95 18.30 -0.59 8.73
CA ARG A 95 17.91 -1.93 9.21
C ARG A 95 16.68 -1.90 10.11
N THR A 96 16.58 -0.83 10.89
CA THR A 96 15.42 -0.54 11.74
C THR A 96 14.90 0.85 11.42
N VAL A 97 13.59 1.03 11.44
CA VAL A 97 12.96 2.34 11.31
C VAL A 97 11.70 2.41 12.16
N VAL A 98 11.52 3.54 12.84
CA VAL A 98 10.29 3.86 13.56
C VAL A 98 9.71 5.12 12.95
N PHE A 99 8.43 5.13 12.60
CA PHE A 99 7.79 6.28 11.96
C PHE A 99 6.27 6.27 12.14
N ASP A 100 5.70 7.46 11.98
CA ASP A 100 4.27 7.65 11.80
C ASP A 100 3.96 7.75 10.31
N PHE A 101 2.98 6.99 9.85
CA PHE A 101 2.48 6.99 8.49
C PHE A 101 1.04 7.50 8.46
N VAL A 102 0.80 8.57 7.72
CA VAL A 102 -0.51 9.20 7.56
C VAL A 102 -1.01 8.95 6.15
N VAL A 103 -2.25 8.48 6.03
CA VAL A 103 -2.98 8.40 4.76
C VAL A 103 -3.86 9.64 4.64
N GLY A 104 -3.68 10.41 3.57
CA GLY A 104 -4.47 11.61 3.29
C GLY A 104 -3.93 12.86 3.98
N SER A 105 -4.85 13.69 4.49
CA SER A 105 -4.51 14.96 5.15
C SER A 105 -3.69 14.75 6.44
N ASP A 106 -2.68 15.59 6.69
CA ASP A 106 -1.85 15.50 7.90
C ASP A 106 -2.64 15.76 9.20
N GLU A 107 -3.68 16.60 9.13
CA GLU A 107 -4.44 17.02 10.32
C GLU A 107 -5.52 16.02 10.72
N THR A 108 -6.12 15.34 9.74
CA THR A 108 -7.33 14.53 9.93
C THR A 108 -7.17 13.08 9.45
N GLY A 109 -6.08 12.77 8.78
CA GLY A 109 -5.80 11.44 8.26
C GLY A 109 -5.53 10.46 9.39
N PRO A 110 -5.93 9.19 9.25
CA PRO A 110 -5.58 8.15 10.20
C PRO A 110 -4.06 7.96 10.25
N VAL A 111 -3.53 7.76 11.47
CA VAL A 111 -2.10 7.58 11.70
C VAL A 111 -1.82 6.12 12.06
N MET A 112 -0.90 5.50 11.32
CA MET A 112 -0.29 4.22 11.65
C MET A 112 1.08 4.49 12.26
N HIS A 113 1.39 3.85 13.38
CA HIS A 113 2.71 3.90 14.00
C HIS A 113 3.40 2.57 13.74
N ASP A 114 4.49 2.61 12.99
CA ASP A 114 5.23 1.43 12.58
C ASP A 114 6.60 1.38 13.27
N ILE A 115 6.92 0.20 13.79
CA ILE A 115 8.26 -0.20 14.19
C ILE A 115 8.68 -1.32 13.26
N VAL A 116 9.70 -1.08 12.44
CA VAL A 116 10.19 -2.03 11.44
C VAL A 116 11.56 -2.52 11.84
N VAL A 117 11.73 -3.84 11.86
CA VAL A 117 13.00 -4.52 12.15
C VAL A 117 13.18 -5.61 11.09
N GLY A 118 14.04 -5.34 10.11
CA GLY A 118 14.16 -6.19 8.92
C GLY A 118 12.81 -6.32 8.20
N ASN A 119 12.31 -7.56 8.08
CA ASN A 119 11.03 -7.88 7.43
C ASN A 119 9.86 -8.05 8.42
N ARG A 120 10.07 -7.67 9.69
CA ARG A 120 9.02 -7.69 10.71
C ARG A 120 8.56 -6.28 11.05
N ILE A 121 7.26 -6.14 11.26
CA ILE A 121 6.61 -4.86 11.54
C ILE A 121 5.74 -5.02 12.78
N ARG A 122 5.87 -4.12 13.74
CA ARG A 122 4.82 -3.85 14.72
C ARG A 122 4.07 -2.61 14.28
N ARG A 123 2.78 -2.74 14.02
CA ARG A 123 1.88 -1.65 13.63
C ARG A 123 0.82 -1.42 14.68
N THR A 124 0.61 -0.15 15.01
CA THR A 124 -0.52 0.32 15.82
C THR A 124 -1.22 1.48 15.15
N PHE A 125 -2.48 1.72 15.50
CA PHE A 125 -3.30 2.76 14.87
C PHE A 125 -3.71 3.80 15.90
N SER A 126 -3.82 5.07 15.48
CA SER A 126 -4.30 6.15 16.36
C SER A 126 -5.79 6.05 16.69
N ASN A 127 -6.56 5.31 15.89
CA ASN A 127 -8.02 5.21 15.97
C ASN A 127 -8.54 3.80 16.23
N ILE A 128 -7.68 2.79 16.37
CA ILE A 128 -8.06 1.39 16.63
C ILE A 128 -7.12 0.84 17.70
N ASP A 129 -7.69 0.31 18.79
CA ASP A 129 -6.93 -0.33 19.87
C ASP A 129 -6.62 -1.80 19.53
N THR A 130 -5.86 -1.99 18.45
CA THR A 130 -5.38 -3.30 18.01
C THR A 130 -3.93 -3.16 17.59
N ILE A 131 -3.11 -4.13 17.97
CA ILE A 131 -1.70 -4.20 17.60
C ILE A 131 -1.56 -5.32 16.57
N LEU A 132 -0.85 -5.03 15.48
CA LEU A 132 -0.49 -6.03 14.47
C LEU A 132 1.00 -6.27 14.53
N ILE A 133 1.42 -7.53 14.64
CA ILE A 133 2.79 -7.94 14.34
C ILE A 133 2.76 -8.67 13.01
N ILE A 134 3.56 -8.23 12.04
CA ILE A 134 3.55 -8.74 10.68
C ILE A 134 4.92 -9.33 10.38
N ASP A 135 4.95 -10.59 9.95
CA ASP A 135 6.13 -11.30 9.47
C ASP A 135 6.02 -11.47 7.95
N LEU A 136 6.71 -10.59 7.21
CA LEU A 136 6.64 -10.57 5.75
C LEU A 136 7.41 -11.72 5.09
N ASP A 137 8.29 -12.42 5.80
CA ASP A 137 9.02 -13.57 5.27
C ASP A 137 8.14 -14.81 5.26
N ASN A 138 7.31 -14.98 6.29
CA ASN A 138 6.42 -16.13 6.44
C ASN A 138 4.98 -15.86 6.00
N ALA A 139 4.67 -14.63 5.56
CA ALA A 139 3.32 -14.20 5.18
C ALA A 139 2.30 -14.39 6.32
N LYS A 140 2.71 -14.13 7.56
CA LYS A 140 1.86 -14.27 8.75
C LYS A 140 1.71 -12.94 9.47
N MET A 141 0.58 -12.78 10.13
CA MET A 141 0.27 -11.66 10.99
C MET A 141 -0.29 -12.17 12.32
N LEU A 142 0.21 -11.62 13.42
CA LEU A 142 -0.34 -11.80 14.76
C LEU A 142 -1.13 -10.54 15.11
N THR A 143 -2.44 -10.70 15.31
CA THR A 143 -3.31 -9.63 15.80
C THR A 143 -3.43 -9.75 17.32
N LEU A 144 -3.24 -8.65 18.03
CA LEU A 144 -3.36 -8.59 19.49
C LEU A 144 -4.42 -7.55 19.86
N ASP A 145 -5.40 -7.98 20.65
CA ASP A 145 -6.37 -7.11 21.31
C ASP A 145 -5.90 -6.83 22.75
N PRO A 146 -5.41 -5.62 23.06
CA PRO A 146 -4.92 -5.30 24.40
C PRO A 146 -6.00 -5.33 25.48
N LYS A 147 -7.27 -5.13 25.12
CA LYS A 147 -8.41 -5.02 26.03
C LYS A 147 -8.90 -6.40 26.47
N SER A 148 -9.13 -7.32 25.53
CA SER A 148 -9.54 -8.69 25.85
C SER A 148 -8.37 -9.62 26.20
N LYS A 149 -7.13 -9.22 25.86
CA LYS A 149 -5.95 -10.10 25.83
C LYS A 149 -6.13 -11.28 24.86
N GLY A 150 -6.92 -11.10 23.81
CA GLY A 150 -7.05 -12.04 22.71
C GLY A 150 -5.88 -11.90 21.72
N ALA A 151 -5.43 -13.02 21.18
CA ALA A 151 -4.44 -13.09 20.11
C ALA A 151 -4.93 -14.03 19.00
N ALA A 152 -4.65 -13.71 17.75
CA ALA A 152 -4.97 -14.57 16.61
C ALA A 152 -3.90 -14.48 15.53
N TYR A 153 -3.62 -15.62 14.90
CA TYR A 153 -2.78 -15.67 13.71
C TYR A 153 -3.64 -15.55 12.46
N VAL A 154 -3.11 -14.80 11.49
CA VAL A 154 -3.74 -14.52 10.23
C VAL A 154 -2.74 -14.79 9.11
N ASP A 155 -3.12 -15.63 8.17
CA ASP A 155 -2.43 -15.80 6.90
C ASP A 155 -2.72 -14.59 6.01
N ILE A 156 -1.65 -13.95 5.54
CA ILE A 156 -1.71 -12.75 4.71
C ILE A 156 -1.05 -12.97 3.35
N GLN A 157 -0.80 -14.23 2.97
CA GLN A 157 -0.15 -14.58 1.70
C GLN A 157 -0.83 -13.91 0.51
N GLY A 158 0.00 -13.49 -0.45
CA GLY A 158 -0.44 -12.85 -1.68
C GLY A 158 -0.59 -11.33 -1.53
N PRO A 159 -1.66 -10.71 -2.04
CA PRO A 159 -1.69 -9.27 -2.23
C PRO A 159 -1.63 -8.42 -0.95
N LEU A 160 -2.08 -8.94 0.19
CA LEU A 160 -1.99 -8.23 1.47
C LEU A 160 -0.53 -8.18 1.99
N GLN A 161 0.19 -9.31 1.89
CA GLN A 161 1.64 -9.36 2.14
C GLN A 161 2.39 -8.43 1.19
N GLU A 162 2.10 -8.49 -0.11
CA GLU A 162 2.73 -7.65 -1.14
C GLU A 162 2.46 -6.17 -0.92
N GLY A 163 1.21 -5.79 -0.63
CA GLY A 163 0.84 -4.40 -0.32
C GLY A 163 1.53 -3.88 0.95
N THR A 164 1.65 -4.72 1.98
CA THR A 164 2.37 -4.35 3.21
C THR A 164 3.88 -4.20 2.96
N ARG A 165 4.48 -5.10 2.18
CA ARG A 165 5.88 -4.98 1.75
C ARG A 165 6.08 -3.72 0.91
N SER A 166 5.17 -3.45 -0.01
CA SER A 166 5.17 -2.27 -0.87
C SER A 166 5.05 -0.97 -0.09
N LEU A 167 4.39 -0.95 1.07
CA LEU A 167 4.32 0.22 1.94
C LEU A 167 5.69 0.57 2.56
N LEU A 168 6.46 -0.44 2.98
CA LEU A 168 7.84 -0.25 3.46
C LEU A 168 8.77 0.14 2.32
N GLU A 169 8.59 -0.49 1.17
CA GLU A 169 9.35 -0.20 -0.03
C GLU A 169 8.87 1.10 -0.69
N LEU A 170 7.71 1.66 -0.34
CA LEU A 170 7.08 2.78 -1.05
C LEU A 170 8.05 3.95 -1.20
N VAL A 171 8.73 4.29 -0.10
CA VAL A 171 9.69 5.39 -0.09
C VAL A 171 10.97 4.99 -0.81
N ARG A 172 11.43 3.74 -0.66
CA ARG A 172 12.63 3.24 -1.33
C ARG A 172 12.44 3.20 -2.85
N ASN A 173 11.33 2.60 -3.30
CA ASN A 173 10.92 2.54 -4.70
C ASN A 173 10.67 3.93 -5.25
N ALA A 174 9.99 4.82 -4.52
CA ALA A 174 9.84 6.21 -4.96
C ALA A 174 11.17 6.94 -5.08
N VAL A 175 12.18 6.62 -4.27
CA VAL A 175 13.53 7.17 -4.42
C VAL A 175 14.23 6.55 -5.64
N THR A 176 14.17 5.23 -5.82
CA THR A 176 14.77 4.50 -6.94
C THR A 176 14.15 4.92 -8.29
N ASP A 177 12.83 5.09 -8.35
CA ASP A 177 12.08 5.57 -9.51
C ASP A 177 12.42 7.02 -9.89
N MET A 178 13.10 7.74 -9.00
CA MET A 178 13.59 9.11 -9.22
C MET A 178 15.06 9.14 -9.65
N GLU A 179 15.72 7.99 -9.85
CA GLU A 179 17.06 7.95 -10.42
C GLU A 179 17.09 8.61 -11.80
N GLY A 180 17.98 9.60 -11.96
CA GLY A 180 18.10 10.39 -13.19
C GLY A 180 17.00 11.45 -13.39
N ILE A 181 16.01 11.55 -12.50
CA ILE A 181 15.03 12.63 -12.48
C ILE A 181 15.66 13.88 -11.84
N PRO A 182 15.52 15.08 -12.44
CA PRO A 182 16.00 16.32 -11.84
C PRO A 182 15.37 16.57 -10.46
N VAL A 183 16.22 16.79 -9.46
CA VAL A 183 15.78 17.14 -8.10
C VAL A 183 15.81 18.65 -7.94
N GLN A 184 14.71 19.21 -7.43
CA GLN A 184 14.60 20.61 -7.06
C GLN A 184 14.89 20.80 -5.57
N GLU A 185 15.85 21.69 -5.25
CA GLU A 185 16.03 22.18 -3.88
C GLU A 185 14.96 23.22 -3.55
N LEU A 186 14.23 23.00 -2.45
CA LEU A 186 13.14 23.86 -1.98
C LEU A 186 13.62 24.93 -0.99
N GLY A 187 14.90 24.91 -0.63
CA GLY A 187 15.50 25.77 0.39
C GLY A 187 15.13 25.36 1.81
N GLN A 188 15.41 26.25 2.77
CA GLN A 188 15.18 26.00 4.19
C GLN A 188 13.79 26.49 4.64
N ARG A 189 13.08 25.70 5.44
CA ARG A 189 11.78 26.03 6.05
C ARG A 189 11.67 25.45 7.45
N ASN A 190 10.68 25.92 8.22
CA ASN A 190 10.26 25.25 9.44
C ASN A 190 9.21 24.19 9.10
N ILE A 191 9.47 22.95 9.47
CA ILE A 191 8.61 21.78 9.29
C ILE A 191 8.47 21.11 10.66
N ASP A 192 7.24 20.93 11.13
CA ASP A 192 6.93 20.29 12.42
C ASP A 192 7.74 20.91 13.59
N GLY A 193 7.87 22.24 13.58
CA GLY A 193 8.62 22.99 14.59
C GLY A 193 10.15 22.93 14.48
N ARG A 194 10.70 22.26 13.46
CA ARG A 194 12.14 22.08 13.22
C ARG A 194 12.58 22.78 11.95
N LYS A 195 13.80 23.33 11.96
CA LYS A 195 14.43 23.84 10.74
C LYS A 195 14.79 22.66 9.82
N ALA A 196 14.43 22.74 8.55
CA ALA A 196 14.60 21.68 7.58
C ALA A 196 15.03 22.24 6.22
N ILE A 197 15.78 21.46 5.44
CA ILE A 197 16.04 21.69 4.02
C ILE A 197 15.20 20.72 3.19
N GLY A 198 14.57 21.21 2.13
CA GLY A 198 13.62 20.44 1.33
C GLY A 198 14.15 20.08 -0.05
N PHE A 199 13.78 18.89 -0.51
CA PHE A 199 14.04 18.39 -1.86
C PHE A 199 12.75 17.87 -2.47
N GLN A 200 12.57 18.11 -3.76
CA GLN A 200 11.44 17.59 -4.52
C GLN A 200 11.91 16.90 -5.79
N ALA A 201 11.37 15.71 -6.03
CA ALA A 201 11.51 14.99 -7.29
C ALA A 201 10.10 14.61 -7.79
N LYS A 202 9.89 14.71 -9.10
CA LYS A 202 8.58 14.46 -9.70
C LYS A 202 8.71 13.77 -11.05
N ASN A 203 7.91 12.72 -11.22
CA ASN A 203 7.64 12.09 -12.51
C ASN A 203 6.10 12.06 -12.76
N PRO A 204 5.61 11.54 -13.88
CA PRO A 204 4.17 11.51 -14.17
C PRO A 204 3.29 10.73 -13.19
N HIS A 205 3.87 9.86 -12.35
CA HIS A 205 3.14 8.96 -11.46
C HIS A 205 3.33 9.30 -9.98
N VAL A 206 4.47 9.88 -9.63
CA VAL A 206 4.92 10.11 -8.26
C VAL A 206 5.43 11.54 -8.11
N GLU A 207 4.99 12.22 -7.06
CA GLU A 207 5.64 13.43 -6.55
C GLU A 207 6.17 13.14 -5.15
N LEU A 208 7.50 13.16 -5.01
CA LEU A 208 8.23 12.92 -3.78
C LEU A 208 8.76 14.24 -3.24
N THR A 209 8.44 14.55 -1.98
CA THR A 209 9.04 15.68 -1.26
C THR A 209 9.65 15.15 0.04
N ILE A 210 10.95 15.41 0.23
CA ILE A 210 11.66 15.06 1.46
C ILE A 210 12.14 16.33 2.15
N TRP A 211 11.81 16.45 3.43
CA TRP A 211 12.38 17.46 4.32
C TRP A 211 13.36 16.78 5.25
N ALA A 212 14.57 17.30 5.31
CA ALA A 212 15.65 16.75 6.11
C ALA A 212 16.23 17.79 7.05
N ASP A 213 16.80 17.29 8.15
CA ASP A 213 17.56 18.09 9.09
C ASP A 213 18.83 18.64 8.40
N PRO A 214 19.08 19.97 8.41
CA PRO A 214 20.15 20.57 7.64
C PRO A 214 21.55 20.32 8.22
N GLU A 215 21.66 19.75 9.42
CA GLU A 215 22.95 19.44 10.06
C GLU A 215 23.30 17.96 9.92
N THR A 216 22.30 17.08 9.98
CA THR A 216 22.50 15.62 9.99
C THR A 216 22.11 14.93 8.69
N ALA A 217 21.50 15.66 7.75
CA ALA A 217 20.86 15.14 6.53
C ALA A 217 19.73 14.11 6.79
N MET A 218 19.33 13.87 8.04
CA MET A 218 18.31 12.87 8.36
C MET A 218 16.93 13.33 7.88
N PRO A 219 16.19 12.53 7.09
CA PRO A 219 14.79 12.81 6.77
C PRO A 219 13.95 12.95 8.03
N ILE A 220 13.26 14.07 8.15
CA ILE A 220 12.32 14.30 9.26
C ILE A 220 10.87 14.18 8.80
N ARG A 221 10.63 14.36 7.50
CA ARG A 221 9.31 14.27 6.89
C ARG A 221 9.40 13.90 5.42
N ILE A 222 8.55 12.98 5.00
CA ILE A 222 8.45 12.55 3.60
C ILE A 222 6.99 12.66 3.18
N LYS A 223 6.75 13.30 2.04
CA LYS A 223 5.44 13.40 1.41
C LYS A 223 5.50 12.70 0.06
N LEU A 224 4.58 11.77 -0.17
CA LEU A 224 4.39 11.11 -1.45
C LEU A 224 2.99 11.41 -1.97
N LEU A 225 2.90 11.87 -3.21
CA LEU A 225 1.66 11.94 -3.95
C LEU A 225 1.72 10.90 -5.07
N LEU A 226 0.86 9.89 -4.98
CA LEU A 226 0.74 8.79 -5.95
C LEU A 226 -0.64 8.89 -6.59
N GLY A 227 -0.71 9.41 -7.81
CA GLY A 227 -2.00 9.77 -8.43
C GLY A 227 -2.76 10.79 -7.57
N GLN A 228 -3.91 10.40 -7.03
CA GLN A 228 -4.73 11.23 -6.12
C GLN A 228 -4.45 10.96 -4.63
N SER A 229 -3.65 9.94 -4.32
CA SER A 229 -3.39 9.49 -2.95
C SER A 229 -2.21 10.23 -2.35
N LEU A 230 -2.44 10.80 -1.18
CA LEU A 230 -1.41 11.48 -0.39
C LEU A 230 -0.95 10.58 0.77
N TYR A 231 0.34 10.42 0.90
CA TYR A 231 0.97 9.71 2.02
C TYR A 231 2.02 10.60 2.67
N ILE A 232 2.07 10.58 4.00
CA ILE A 232 3.01 11.38 4.79
C ILE A 232 3.70 10.48 5.82
N LEU A 233 5.02 10.45 5.80
CA LEU A 233 5.82 9.89 6.88
C LEU A 233 6.37 11.03 7.73
N LYS A 234 6.25 10.91 9.05
CA LYS A 234 6.78 11.86 10.04
C LYS A 234 7.28 11.14 11.28
N ASN A 235 7.90 11.87 12.21
CA ASN A 235 8.48 11.31 13.44
C ASN A 235 9.47 10.15 13.16
N ILE A 236 10.20 10.27 12.05
CA ILE A 236 11.03 9.19 11.50
C ILE A 236 12.32 9.07 12.29
N GLN A 237 12.66 7.83 12.68
CA GLN A 237 13.91 7.50 13.36
C GLN A 237 14.53 6.26 12.71
N PHE A 238 15.70 6.44 12.11
CA PHE A 238 16.43 5.37 11.43
C PHE A 238 17.47 4.74 12.36
N ASN A 239 17.71 3.44 12.19
CA ASN A 239 18.75 2.67 12.88
C ASN A 239 18.72 2.80 14.41
N VAL A 240 17.53 2.99 14.98
CA VAL A 240 17.34 3.00 16.43
C VAL A 240 17.42 1.58 16.99
N ALA A 241 17.94 1.45 18.20
CA ALA A 241 17.91 0.20 18.93
C ALA A 241 16.44 -0.10 19.31
N VAL A 242 15.92 -1.19 18.77
CA VAL A 242 14.56 -1.69 19.05
C VAL A 242 14.70 -3.00 19.82
N ASP A 243 13.89 -3.17 20.86
CA ASP A 243 13.75 -4.46 21.53
C ASP A 243 13.04 -5.43 20.57
N GLU A 244 13.74 -6.50 20.15
CA GLU A 244 13.20 -7.48 19.20
C GLU A 244 11.91 -8.16 19.70
N SER A 245 11.65 -8.17 21.01
CA SER A 245 10.39 -8.68 21.56
C SER A 245 9.17 -7.87 21.11
N LEU A 246 9.34 -6.61 20.72
CA LEU A 246 8.25 -5.78 20.19
C LEU A 246 7.74 -6.28 18.84
N VAL A 247 8.57 -6.97 18.07
CA VAL A 247 8.21 -7.53 16.75
C VAL A 247 8.15 -9.05 16.80
N SER A 248 8.07 -9.65 18.00
CA SER A 248 7.96 -11.10 18.13
C SER A 248 6.60 -11.59 17.66
N MET A 249 6.61 -12.72 16.94
CA MET A 249 5.41 -13.47 16.61
C MET A 249 4.92 -14.34 17.78
N ASP A 250 5.64 -14.37 18.91
CA ASP A 250 5.18 -15.02 20.13
C ASP A 250 4.19 -14.09 20.86
N PRO A 251 2.97 -14.56 21.17
CA PRO A 251 1.99 -13.78 21.92
C PRO A 251 2.54 -13.39 23.30
N PRO A 252 2.33 -12.13 23.75
CA PRO A 252 2.81 -11.71 25.05
C PRO A 252 2.20 -12.52 26.19
N ALA A 253 2.90 -12.58 27.32
CA ALA A 253 2.39 -13.26 28.52
C ALA A 253 1.00 -12.73 28.92
N GLY A 254 0.07 -13.66 29.19
CA GLY A 254 -1.31 -13.35 29.56
C GLY A 254 -2.29 -13.21 28.38
N TYR A 255 -1.81 -13.31 27.13
CA TYR A 255 -2.69 -13.42 25.96
C TYR A 255 -3.19 -14.84 25.75
N THR A 256 -4.43 -14.97 25.28
CA THR A 256 -5.04 -16.24 24.86
C THR A 256 -5.11 -16.28 23.35
N VAL A 257 -4.48 -17.29 22.75
CA VAL A 257 -4.44 -17.47 21.30
C VAL A 257 -5.69 -18.20 20.84
N SER A 258 -6.31 -17.72 19.76
CA SER A 258 -7.36 -18.44 19.04
C SER A 258 -6.83 -19.78 18.53
N ASP A 259 -7.58 -20.87 18.73
CA ASP A 259 -7.26 -22.19 18.17
C ASP A 259 -7.44 -22.24 16.64
N LYS A 260 -8.04 -21.18 16.05
CA LYS A 260 -8.24 -21.04 14.61
C LYS A 260 -7.27 -20.01 14.06
N GLU A 261 -6.65 -20.38 12.94
CA GLU A 261 -5.96 -19.46 12.06
C GLU A 261 -6.94 -18.87 11.05
N PHE A 262 -6.80 -17.57 10.79
CA PHE A 262 -7.65 -16.86 9.84
C PHE A 262 -6.94 -16.68 8.51
N ASP A 263 -7.70 -16.65 7.42
CA ASP A 263 -7.16 -16.50 6.07
C ASP A 263 -7.66 -15.21 5.43
N MET A 264 -6.73 -14.31 5.11
CA MET A 264 -6.97 -13.08 4.34
C MET A 264 -6.56 -13.20 2.87
N SER A 265 -5.97 -14.33 2.46
CA SER A 265 -5.53 -14.56 1.07
C SER A 265 -6.70 -14.77 0.11
N GLN A 266 -7.83 -15.28 0.61
CA GLN A 266 -9.03 -15.62 -0.19
C GLN A 266 -10.09 -14.51 -0.13
N PHE A 267 -9.89 -13.41 -0.84
CA PHE A 267 -10.84 -12.30 -0.92
C PHE A 267 -11.66 -12.32 -2.22
N SER A 268 -12.88 -11.78 -2.16
CA SER A 268 -13.83 -11.80 -3.28
C SER A 268 -14.68 -10.54 -3.39
N GLU A 269 -15.35 -10.39 -4.54
CA GLU A 269 -16.40 -9.38 -4.75
C GLU A 269 -17.56 -9.55 -3.76
N GLN A 270 -17.81 -10.79 -3.30
CA GLN A 270 -18.85 -11.07 -2.32
C GLN A 270 -18.46 -10.55 -0.92
N ASP A 271 -17.19 -10.64 -0.53
CA ASP A 271 -16.71 -10.00 0.70
C ASP A 271 -16.89 -8.47 0.61
N PHE A 272 -16.61 -7.88 -0.56
CA PHE A 272 -16.78 -6.45 -0.79
C PHE A 272 -18.25 -5.99 -0.73
N THR A 273 -19.17 -6.69 -1.38
CA THR A 273 -20.61 -6.38 -1.29
C THR A 273 -21.15 -6.59 0.12
N THR A 274 -20.66 -7.60 0.85
CA THR A 274 -21.01 -7.83 2.25
C THR A 274 -20.50 -6.70 3.15
N MET A 275 -19.26 -6.24 2.94
CA MET A 275 -18.72 -5.07 3.62
C MET A 275 -19.59 -3.83 3.38
N LEU A 276 -19.96 -3.55 2.13
CA LEU A 276 -20.85 -2.43 1.79
C LEU A 276 -22.23 -2.57 2.46
N ARG A 277 -22.81 -3.77 2.48
CA ARG A 277 -24.08 -4.03 3.18
C ARG A 277 -24.02 -3.61 4.63
N LEU A 278 -22.98 -4.05 5.35
CA LEU A 278 -22.80 -3.76 6.76
C LEU A 278 -22.64 -2.27 7.02
N TRP A 279 -21.90 -1.56 6.18
CA TRP A 279 -21.74 -0.11 6.32
C TRP A 279 -23.08 0.60 6.17
N VAL A 280 -23.85 0.20 5.16
CA VAL A 280 -25.13 0.85 4.87
C VAL A 280 -26.17 0.53 5.94
N GLU A 281 -26.26 -0.72 6.39
CA GLU A 281 -27.23 -1.16 7.39
C GLU A 281 -26.91 -0.69 8.81
N HIS A 282 -25.63 -0.48 9.15
CA HIS A 282 -25.21 -0.24 10.53
C HIS A 282 -24.52 1.09 10.80
N LEU A 283 -24.02 1.80 9.77
CA LEU A 283 -23.21 3.01 9.96
C LEU A 283 -23.75 4.23 9.24
N LEU A 284 -24.34 4.03 8.07
CA LEU A 284 -24.65 5.12 7.16
C LEU A 284 -26.15 5.34 6.96
N ASP A 285 -26.96 4.91 7.93
CA ASP A 285 -28.42 5.10 7.99
C ASP A 285 -29.13 4.72 6.68
N GLY A 286 -28.72 3.60 6.08
CA GLY A 286 -29.30 3.11 4.83
C GLY A 286 -28.76 3.77 3.56
N ASN A 287 -27.75 4.63 3.65
CA ASN A 287 -27.11 5.29 2.50
C ASN A 287 -25.74 4.67 2.20
N PHE A 288 -25.38 4.57 0.93
CA PHE A 288 -24.01 4.23 0.54
C PHE A 288 -23.03 5.38 0.86
N PRO A 289 -21.73 5.07 1.06
CA PRO A 289 -20.70 6.07 1.26
C PRO A 289 -20.74 7.20 0.23
N LYS A 290 -20.31 8.40 0.60
CA LYS A 290 -20.14 9.49 -0.37
C LYS A 290 -18.98 9.24 -1.33
N SER A 291 -17.99 8.47 -0.88
CA SER A 291 -16.75 8.17 -1.58
C SER A 291 -16.21 6.83 -1.09
N LEU A 292 -15.49 6.14 -1.97
CA LEU A 292 -14.65 4.99 -1.63
C LEU A 292 -13.21 5.35 -1.97
N ASN A 293 -12.41 5.61 -0.94
CA ASN A 293 -10.96 5.75 -1.03
C ASN A 293 -10.34 5.21 0.27
N LEU A 294 -9.01 5.06 0.29
CA LEU A 294 -8.31 4.47 1.43
C LEU A 294 -8.50 5.29 2.72
N GLU A 295 -8.40 6.63 2.64
CA GLU A 295 -8.55 7.52 3.80
C GLU A 295 -9.95 7.39 4.42
N ASP A 296 -11.00 7.49 3.62
CA ASP A 296 -12.39 7.39 4.08
C ASP A 296 -12.69 6.01 4.66
N THR A 297 -12.18 4.96 4.03
CA THR A 297 -12.37 3.59 4.52
C THR A 297 -11.71 3.38 5.88
N MET A 298 -10.46 3.83 6.06
CA MET A 298 -9.76 3.74 7.33
C MET A 298 -10.41 4.57 8.45
N LYS A 299 -11.09 5.67 8.11
CA LYS A 299 -11.87 6.47 9.08
C LYS A 299 -13.14 5.74 9.54
N LEU A 300 -13.71 4.87 8.70
CA LEU A 300 -14.92 4.09 9.02
C LEU A 300 -14.61 2.80 9.81
N THR A 301 -13.41 2.23 9.68
CA THR A 301 -13.00 0.98 10.36
C THR A 301 -13.32 0.91 11.85
N PRO A 302 -13.03 1.94 12.69
CA PRO A 302 -13.35 1.88 14.11
C PRO A 302 -14.86 1.78 14.37
N GLN A 303 -15.67 2.54 13.62
CA GLN A 303 -17.12 2.55 13.79
C GLN A 303 -17.73 1.20 13.39
N ILE A 304 -17.19 0.57 12.35
CA ILE A 304 -17.57 -0.80 11.94
C ILE A 304 -17.29 -1.76 13.10
N GLY A 305 -16.07 -1.73 13.67
CA GLY A 305 -15.70 -2.57 14.81
C GLY A 305 -16.66 -2.38 15.99
N GLU A 306 -16.94 -1.14 16.38
CA GLU A 306 -17.88 -0.83 17.46
C GLU A 306 -19.30 -1.36 17.18
N LYS A 307 -19.78 -1.29 15.93
CA LYS A 307 -21.08 -1.83 15.56
C LYS A 307 -21.11 -3.34 15.60
N ILE A 308 -20.06 -4.01 15.11
CA ILE A 308 -19.93 -5.47 15.17
C ILE A 308 -19.91 -5.92 16.63
N ASP A 309 -19.19 -5.22 17.51
CA ASP A 309 -19.14 -5.51 18.95
C ASP A 309 -20.51 -5.42 19.63
N GLN A 310 -21.38 -4.52 19.15
CA GLN A 310 -22.74 -4.31 19.64
C GLN A 310 -23.76 -5.33 19.12
N LEU A 311 -23.40 -6.18 18.13
CA LEU A 311 -24.29 -7.21 17.63
C LEU A 311 -24.49 -8.33 18.67
N ASP A 312 -25.72 -8.78 18.83
CA ASP A 312 -26.10 -9.91 19.68
C ASP A 312 -25.86 -11.25 18.96
N ILE A 313 -24.59 -11.51 18.65
CA ILE A 313 -24.08 -12.72 17.98
C ILE A 313 -22.85 -13.24 18.75
N SER A 314 -22.42 -14.47 18.47
CA SER A 314 -21.25 -15.04 19.16
C SER A 314 -19.96 -14.29 18.77
N GLU A 315 -18.95 -14.33 19.65
CA GLU A 315 -17.63 -13.72 19.37
C GLU A 315 -16.98 -14.32 18.11
N GLU A 316 -17.22 -15.60 17.83
CA GLU A 316 -16.79 -16.24 16.60
C GLU A 316 -17.46 -15.62 15.37
N GLN A 317 -18.78 -15.35 15.42
CA GLN A 317 -19.50 -14.70 14.34
C GLN A 317 -19.06 -13.25 14.15
N LYS A 318 -18.79 -12.50 15.23
CA LYS A 318 -18.23 -11.14 15.15
C LYS A 318 -16.87 -11.14 14.44
N MET A 319 -16.01 -12.07 14.82
CA MET A 319 -14.68 -12.22 14.22
C MET A 319 -14.76 -12.58 12.74
N GLN A 320 -15.63 -13.53 12.36
CA GLN A 320 -15.88 -13.85 10.95
C GLN A 320 -16.40 -12.64 10.16
N LEU A 321 -17.30 -11.85 10.75
CA LEU A 321 -17.85 -10.65 10.12
C LEU A 321 -16.78 -9.57 9.91
N GLY A 322 -15.93 -9.36 10.92
CA GLY A 322 -14.78 -8.46 10.83
C GLY A 322 -13.80 -8.90 9.75
N MET A 323 -13.52 -10.20 9.67
CA MET A 323 -12.67 -10.80 8.62
C MET A 323 -13.26 -10.61 7.22
N THR A 324 -14.56 -10.84 7.03
CA THR A 324 -15.24 -10.57 5.76
C THR A 324 -15.13 -9.10 5.36
N CYS A 325 -15.28 -8.16 6.31
CA CYS A 325 -15.05 -6.74 6.03
C CYS A 325 -13.59 -6.48 5.62
N GLY A 326 -12.63 -7.08 6.32
CA GLY A 326 -11.21 -6.98 5.99
C GLY A 326 -10.90 -7.49 4.58
N ARG A 327 -11.44 -8.65 4.19
CA ARG A 327 -11.28 -9.20 2.83
C ARG A 327 -11.96 -8.35 1.76
N GLY A 328 -13.13 -7.78 2.06
CA GLY A 328 -13.79 -6.84 1.17
C GLY A 328 -12.95 -5.59 0.91
N LEU A 329 -12.25 -5.09 1.93
CA LEU A 329 -11.30 -4.00 1.79
C LEU A 329 -10.07 -4.40 0.95
N VAL A 330 -9.52 -5.59 1.17
CA VAL A 330 -8.41 -6.11 0.34
C VAL A 330 -8.84 -6.20 -1.12
N PHE A 331 -10.03 -6.75 -1.41
CA PHE A 331 -10.58 -6.79 -2.77
C PHE A 331 -10.59 -5.39 -3.42
N PHE A 332 -11.14 -4.39 -2.74
CA PHE A 332 -11.20 -3.02 -3.23
C PHE A 332 -9.80 -2.44 -3.50
N GLN A 333 -8.86 -2.63 -2.56
CA GLN A 333 -7.49 -2.14 -2.69
C GLN A 333 -6.71 -2.81 -3.83
N GLN A 334 -7.10 -4.01 -4.26
CA GLN A 334 -6.45 -4.75 -5.34
C GLN A 334 -6.95 -4.42 -6.74
N LEU A 335 -8.01 -3.63 -6.88
CA LEU A 335 -8.51 -3.24 -8.19
C LEU A 335 -7.48 -2.41 -8.98
N GLU A 336 -6.90 -1.37 -8.39
CA GLU A 336 -5.89 -0.57 -9.10
C GLU A 336 -4.59 -1.35 -9.38
N PRO A 337 -3.97 -2.05 -8.40
CA PRO A 337 -2.76 -2.85 -8.65
C PRO A 337 -2.94 -3.95 -9.68
N SER A 338 -4.14 -4.55 -9.77
CA SER A 338 -4.43 -5.57 -10.80
C SER A 338 -4.60 -4.99 -12.21
N GLY A 339 -4.62 -3.65 -12.35
CA GLY A 339 -4.86 -2.95 -13.60
C GLY A 339 -6.34 -2.80 -13.94
N ALA A 340 -7.25 -3.12 -13.01
CA ALA A 340 -8.68 -2.94 -13.21
C ALA A 340 -9.04 -1.45 -13.17
N THR A 341 -9.79 -0.99 -14.16
CA THR A 341 -10.43 0.32 -14.11
C THR A 341 -11.72 0.21 -13.31
N TRP A 342 -11.95 1.11 -12.35
CA TRP A 342 -13.15 1.10 -11.54
C TRP A 342 -13.73 2.50 -11.36
N HIS A 343 -15.01 2.57 -10.99
CA HIS A 343 -15.71 3.80 -10.70
C HIS A 343 -16.71 3.60 -9.56
N TYR A 344 -16.88 4.63 -8.75
CA TYR A 344 -17.84 4.65 -7.66
C TYR A 344 -18.87 5.79 -7.85
N ALA A 345 -20.15 5.43 -7.82
CA ALA A 345 -21.29 6.32 -7.98
C ALA A 345 -22.34 6.15 -6.86
N GLY A 346 -21.94 5.57 -5.72
CA GLY A 346 -22.88 5.31 -4.60
C GLY A 346 -23.32 6.55 -3.82
N ALA A 347 -22.73 7.71 -4.07
CA ALA A 347 -23.06 8.93 -3.34
C ALA A 347 -24.56 9.29 -3.44
N GLY A 348 -25.26 9.25 -2.32
CA GLY A 348 -26.69 9.58 -2.24
C GLY A 348 -27.64 8.46 -2.64
N VAL A 349 -27.11 7.28 -2.99
CA VAL A 349 -27.92 6.07 -3.24
C VAL A 349 -28.26 5.40 -1.92
N LYS A 350 -29.47 4.84 -1.83
CA LYS A 350 -29.97 4.10 -0.66
C LYS A 350 -29.99 2.60 -0.91
N LEU A 351 -29.87 1.82 0.17
CA LEU A 351 -30.04 0.37 0.11
C LEU A 351 -31.42 0.01 -0.47
N GLY A 352 -31.42 -0.84 -1.49
CA GLY A 352 -32.63 -1.33 -2.16
C GLY A 352 -33.01 -0.57 -3.43
N GLU A 353 -32.28 0.50 -3.80
CA GLU A 353 -32.45 1.17 -5.10
C GLU A 353 -31.81 0.34 -6.23
N ALA A 354 -32.48 -0.76 -6.60
CA ALA A 354 -32.01 -1.77 -7.55
C ALA A 354 -31.75 -1.27 -8.98
N ASP A 355 -32.26 -0.09 -9.34
CA ASP A 355 -32.04 0.57 -10.63
C ASP A 355 -30.82 1.51 -10.64
N LYS A 356 -30.20 1.74 -9.46
CA LYS A 356 -29.05 2.63 -9.31
C LYS A 356 -27.77 1.83 -9.22
N ALA A 357 -26.86 1.99 -10.18
CA ALA A 357 -25.51 1.47 -10.06
C ALA A 357 -24.71 2.31 -9.05
N ILE A 358 -24.02 1.65 -8.14
CA ILE A 358 -23.20 2.31 -7.11
C ILE A 358 -21.71 2.13 -7.35
N PHE A 359 -21.32 1.09 -8.07
CA PHE A 359 -19.93 0.74 -8.30
C PHE A 359 -19.82 -0.12 -9.55
N TRP A 360 -18.77 0.08 -10.33
CA TRP A 360 -18.43 -0.86 -11.39
C TRP A 360 -16.93 -0.92 -11.61
N TYR A 361 -16.46 -2.07 -12.06
CA TYR A 361 -15.07 -2.29 -12.42
C TYR A 361 -14.96 -3.22 -13.62
N LEU A 362 -13.88 -3.08 -14.36
CA LEU A 362 -13.52 -3.97 -15.46
C LEU A 362 -12.46 -4.95 -14.93
N PRO A 363 -12.80 -6.23 -14.70
CA PRO A 363 -11.81 -7.22 -14.36
C PRO A 363 -10.73 -7.28 -15.44
N LYS A 364 -9.50 -7.60 -15.03
CA LYS A 364 -8.38 -7.75 -15.96
C LYS A 364 -8.75 -8.78 -17.05
N ASP A 365 -8.45 -8.42 -18.29
CA ASP A 365 -8.72 -9.24 -19.49
C ASP A 365 -10.21 -9.53 -19.77
N SER A 366 -11.14 -8.90 -19.05
CA SER A 366 -12.59 -9.00 -19.32
C SER A 366 -13.03 -8.04 -20.43
N GLN A 367 -14.09 -8.40 -21.15
CA GLN A 367 -14.79 -7.53 -22.10
C GLN A 367 -16.03 -6.86 -21.48
N THR A 368 -16.49 -7.33 -20.33
CA THR A 368 -17.68 -6.83 -19.63
C THR A 368 -17.31 -6.30 -18.26
N TYR A 369 -18.01 -5.25 -17.85
CA TYR A 369 -17.93 -4.65 -16.52
C TYR A 369 -18.76 -5.45 -15.53
N ARG A 370 -18.24 -5.59 -14.32
CA ARG A 370 -19.00 -6.00 -13.14
C ARG A 370 -19.63 -4.77 -12.54
N VAL A 371 -20.95 -4.71 -12.50
CA VAL A 371 -21.72 -3.56 -11.99
C VAL A 371 -22.51 -3.97 -10.76
N ILE A 372 -22.27 -3.27 -9.66
CA ILE A 372 -22.96 -3.44 -8.37
C ILE A 372 -24.05 -2.36 -8.27
N TYR A 373 -25.27 -2.77 -7.95
CA TYR A 373 -26.43 -1.89 -7.79
C TYR A 373 -26.73 -1.54 -6.33
N GLY A 374 -27.64 -0.60 -6.10
CA GLY A 374 -28.04 -0.12 -4.76
C GLY A 374 -28.72 -1.19 -3.90
N ASP A 375 -29.17 -2.30 -4.49
CA ASP A 375 -29.63 -3.49 -3.77
C ASP A 375 -28.52 -4.54 -3.54
N LEU A 376 -27.28 -4.21 -3.93
CA LEU A 376 -26.07 -5.02 -3.91
C LEU A 376 -26.09 -6.23 -4.87
N THR A 377 -27.02 -6.27 -5.82
CA THR A 377 -26.94 -7.23 -6.92
C THR A 377 -25.78 -6.89 -7.84
N VAL A 378 -25.15 -7.92 -8.40
CA VAL A 378 -24.05 -7.78 -9.36
C VAL A 378 -24.49 -8.28 -10.73
N LYS A 379 -24.14 -7.54 -11.79
CA LYS A 379 -24.42 -7.92 -13.18
C LYS A 379 -23.21 -7.69 -14.06
N ASP A 380 -23.06 -8.53 -15.08
CA ASP A 380 -22.14 -8.30 -16.19
C ASP A 380 -22.79 -7.37 -17.21
N ILE A 381 -22.15 -6.25 -17.51
CA ILE A 381 -22.67 -5.19 -18.37
C ILE A 381 -21.63 -4.86 -19.46
N ALA A 382 -22.08 -4.74 -20.71
CA ALA A 382 -21.21 -4.33 -21.80
C ALA A 382 -20.78 -2.86 -21.64
N PRO A 383 -19.59 -2.46 -22.11
CA PRO A 383 -19.11 -1.07 -22.00
C PRO A 383 -20.10 -0.02 -22.53
N GLU A 384 -20.83 -0.33 -23.61
CA GLU A 384 -21.85 0.52 -24.21
C GLU A 384 -23.12 0.71 -23.37
N ASP A 385 -23.40 -0.23 -22.47
CA ASP A 385 -24.57 -0.26 -21.59
C ASP A 385 -24.25 0.23 -20.16
N LEU A 386 -23.00 0.70 -19.94
CA LEU A 386 -22.62 1.25 -18.65
C LEU A 386 -23.48 2.47 -18.27
N PRO A 387 -23.83 2.61 -16.97
CA PRO A 387 -24.42 3.82 -16.43
C PRO A 387 -23.58 5.05 -16.83
N LYS A 388 -24.26 6.09 -17.32
CA LYS A 388 -23.63 7.34 -17.79
C LYS A 388 -23.47 8.37 -16.68
#